data_AF-A0A9W4HRC8-F1
#
_entry.id   AF-A0A9W4HRC8-F1
#
_cell.length_a   1.000
_cell.length_b   1.000
_cell.length_c   1.000
_cell.angle_alpha   90.00
_cell.angle_beta   90.00
_cell.angle_gamma   90.00
#
_symmetry.space_group_name_H-M   'P 1'
#
loop_
_entity.id
_entity.type
_entity.pdbx_description
1 polymer ?
#
loop_
_entity_poly.entity_id
_entity_poly.type
_entity_poly.pdbx_seq_one_letter_code
_entity_poly.pdbx_strand_id
1 'polypeptide(L)'
;MVLTSNERRAFFRQQCREALAAHIYDRLGLVVAPSDVRLQPSVGDKYAWSVTESKKSLLQSNLSSGSVGLYRSICDELGRSLEAVTPQTLQVAQLKRDHLPREESGSARTDEEGNGSFTAKIRELECANNNMKNELDRTSIHLQESLGENRTLHTRIRQLQDELDSNLSRATQLEDELVRVSGGITKAMQVLQEYDAHEGGMLHGGRQREYCDSIDSMVLAPIRHEVS
;
A
#
# COMPACT_ATOMS: atom_id res chain seq x y z
N MET A 1 -5.23 25.66 -19.85
CA MET A 1 -6.68 25.83 -19.58
C MET A 1 -6.83 26.64 -18.31
N VAL A 2 -7.49 27.80 -18.35
CA VAL A 2 -7.84 28.57 -17.15
C VAL A 2 -9.18 28.04 -16.65
N LEU A 3 -9.20 27.41 -15.47
CA LEU A 3 -10.43 26.94 -14.86
C LEU A 3 -11.36 28.13 -14.61
N THR A 4 -12.64 27.96 -14.94
CA THR A 4 -13.69 28.91 -14.54
C THR A 4 -13.78 28.98 -13.02
N SER A 5 -14.32 30.09 -12.49
CA SER A 5 -14.49 30.27 -11.04
C SER A 5 -15.27 29.12 -10.39
N ASN A 6 -16.28 28.58 -11.09
CA ASN A 6 -17.10 27.47 -10.60
C ASN A 6 -16.34 26.13 -10.59
N GLU A 7 -15.56 25.84 -11.63
CA GLU A 7 -14.71 24.64 -11.67
C GLU A 7 -13.65 24.68 -10.58
N ARG A 8 -13.03 25.85 -10.37
CA ARG A 8 -12.08 26.07 -9.28
C ARG A 8 -12.75 25.81 -7.93
N ARG A 9 -13.96 26.33 -7.71
CA ARG A 9 -14.71 26.08 -6.47
C ARG A 9 -15.05 24.60 -6.29
N ALA A 10 -15.46 23.91 -7.34
CA ALA A 10 -15.77 22.48 -7.29
C ALA A 10 -14.53 21.64 -6.94
N PHE A 11 -13.37 21.97 -7.54
CA PHE A 11 -12.10 21.33 -7.27
C PHE A 11 -11.65 21.48 -5.81
N PHE A 12 -11.64 22.71 -5.28
CA PHE A 12 -11.27 22.95 -3.88
C PHE A 12 -12.26 22.31 -2.89
N ARG A 13 -13.55 22.27 -3.25
CA ARG A 13 -14.56 21.58 -2.43
C ARG A 13 -14.27 20.08 -2.36
N GLN A 14 -13.93 19.46 -3.49
CA GLN A 14 -13.61 18.04 -3.55
C GLN A 14 -12.35 17.71 -2.73
N GLN A 15 -11.28 18.49 -2.91
CA GLN A 15 -10.05 18.33 -2.11
C GLN A 15 -10.31 18.48 -0.62
N CYS A 16 -11.12 19.46 -0.22
CA CYS A 16 -11.46 19.65 1.19
C CYS A 16 -12.23 18.44 1.76
N ARG A 17 -13.17 17.89 0.99
CA ARG A 17 -13.89 16.67 1.38
C ARG A 17 -12.97 15.46 1.55
N GLU A 18 -12.01 15.29 0.64
CA GLU A 18 -11.03 14.21 0.70
C GLU A 18 -10.09 14.37 1.91
N ALA A 19 -9.59 15.60 2.15
CA ALA A 19 -8.75 15.89 3.31
C ALA A 19 -9.48 15.64 4.64
N LEU A 20 -10.74 16.03 4.73
CA LEU A 20 -11.56 15.77 5.92
C LEU A 20 -11.83 14.28 6.12
N ALA A 21 -12.15 13.53 5.05
CA ALA A 21 -12.36 12.10 5.10
C ALA A 21 -11.08 11.36 5.54
N ALA A 22 -9.94 11.73 4.97
CA ALA A 22 -8.63 11.20 5.36
C ALA A 22 -8.33 11.49 6.83
N HIS A 23 -8.57 12.72 7.30
CA HIS A 23 -8.35 13.07 8.70
C HIS A 23 -9.25 12.30 9.67
N ILE A 24 -10.51 12.03 9.30
CA ILE A 24 -11.42 11.17 10.07
C ILE A 24 -10.86 9.74 10.14
N TYR A 25 -10.37 9.20 9.04
CA TYR A 25 -9.74 7.89 9.00
C TYR A 25 -8.47 7.84 9.86
N ASP A 26 -7.56 8.80 9.71
CA ASP A 26 -6.29 8.83 10.43
C ASP A 26 -6.48 8.94 11.95
N ARG A 27 -7.49 9.70 12.40
CA ARG A 27 -7.75 9.92 13.84
C ARG A 27 -8.63 8.88 14.49
N LEU A 28 -9.62 8.37 13.77
CA LEU A 28 -10.69 7.52 14.33
C LEU A 28 -10.75 6.12 13.72
N GLY A 29 -9.98 5.85 12.66
CA GLY A 29 -10.06 4.59 11.89
C GLY A 29 -11.38 4.42 11.13
N LEU A 30 -12.16 5.50 10.95
CA LEU A 30 -13.48 5.46 10.34
C LEU A 30 -13.39 5.74 8.84
N VAL A 31 -13.91 4.81 8.03
CA VAL A 31 -14.03 4.99 6.58
C VAL A 31 -15.32 5.76 6.28
N VAL A 32 -15.19 7.02 5.88
CA VAL A 32 -16.30 7.89 5.46
C VAL A 32 -16.05 8.34 4.03
N ALA A 33 -17.02 8.17 3.13
CA ALA A 33 -16.87 8.64 1.76
C ALA A 33 -16.79 10.19 1.73
N PRO A 34 -15.96 10.80 0.88
CA PRO A 34 -15.86 12.27 0.78
C PRO A 34 -17.22 12.99 0.55
N SER A 35 -18.16 12.33 -0.14
CA SER A 35 -19.53 12.82 -0.34
C SER A 35 -20.33 12.94 0.96
N ASP A 36 -20.05 12.07 1.92
CA ASP A 36 -20.82 11.89 3.16
C ASP A 36 -20.22 12.66 4.33
N VAL A 37 -19.04 13.25 4.14
CA VAL A 37 -18.43 14.16 5.11
C VAL A 37 -19.31 15.40 5.28
N ARG A 38 -19.59 15.73 6.55
CA ARG A 38 -20.36 16.87 7.00
C ARG A 38 -19.51 17.68 7.98
N LEU A 39 -19.54 19.01 7.84
CA LEU A 39 -18.94 19.90 8.84
C LEU A 39 -19.79 19.98 10.12
N GLN A 40 -21.06 19.59 10.02
CA GLN A 40 -21.99 19.46 11.14
C GLN A 40 -22.55 18.03 11.16
N PRO A 41 -21.80 17.07 11.71
CA PRO A 41 -22.27 15.70 11.87
C PRO A 41 -23.49 15.63 12.79
N SER A 42 -24.41 14.73 12.47
CA SER A 42 -25.58 14.43 13.30
C SER A 42 -25.23 13.47 14.42
N VAL A 43 -26.12 13.32 15.42
CA VAL A 43 -25.91 12.41 16.56
C VAL A 43 -25.73 10.94 16.14
N GLY A 44 -26.24 10.55 14.95
CA GLY A 44 -26.05 9.23 14.37
C GLY A 44 -24.72 9.03 13.64
N ASP A 45 -23.95 10.10 13.40
CA ASP A 45 -22.63 10.00 12.79
C ASP A 45 -21.60 9.52 13.83
N LYS A 46 -20.69 8.65 13.41
CA LYS A 46 -19.68 8.05 14.29
C LYS A 46 -18.51 9.00 14.63
N TYR A 47 -18.55 10.22 14.12
CA TYR A 47 -17.52 11.25 14.31
C TYR A 47 -18.15 12.60 14.63
N ALA A 48 -17.39 13.45 15.30
CA ALA A 48 -17.70 14.84 15.57
C ALA A 48 -16.43 15.68 15.37
N TRP A 49 -16.59 17.01 15.34
CA TRP A 49 -15.45 17.93 15.22
C TRP A 49 -15.17 18.62 16.54
N SER A 50 -13.92 18.50 17.01
CA SER A 50 -13.38 19.33 18.08
C SER A 50 -12.74 20.57 17.45
N VAL A 51 -13.18 21.76 17.85
CA VAL A 51 -12.68 23.03 17.31
C VAL A 51 -12.41 24.04 18.42
N THR A 52 -11.30 24.76 18.31
CA THR A 52 -11.02 25.93 19.16
C THR A 52 -12.09 27.01 18.95
N GLU A 53 -12.51 27.70 20.01
CA GLU A 53 -13.61 28.68 19.93
C GLU A 53 -13.38 29.78 18.87
N SER A 54 -12.13 30.20 18.67
CA SER A 54 -11.73 31.19 17.65
C SER A 54 -11.96 30.73 16.20
N LYS A 55 -12.11 29.44 15.94
CA LYS A 55 -12.23 28.84 14.59
C LYS A 55 -13.57 28.13 14.35
N LYS A 56 -14.48 28.16 15.33
CA LYS A 56 -15.79 27.48 15.27
C LYS A 56 -16.67 27.93 14.11
N SER A 57 -16.51 29.18 13.65
CA SER A 57 -17.23 29.72 12.50
C SER A 57 -16.94 28.98 11.18
N LEU A 58 -15.79 28.30 11.07
CA LEU A 58 -15.43 27.51 9.89
C LEU A 58 -16.40 26.34 9.66
N LEU A 59 -17.00 25.79 10.72
CA LEU A 59 -17.93 24.66 10.65
C LEU A 59 -19.41 25.06 10.57
N GLN A 60 -19.73 26.35 10.67
CA GLN A 60 -21.13 26.81 10.68
C GLN A 60 -21.79 26.75 9.31
N SER A 61 -21.00 26.57 8.25
CA SER A 61 -21.49 26.55 6.87
C SER A 61 -21.41 25.15 6.27
N ASN A 62 -22.22 24.89 5.24
CA ASN A 62 -22.20 23.62 4.53
C ASN A 62 -21.10 23.59 3.46
N LEU A 63 -20.49 22.42 3.28
CA LEU A 63 -19.50 22.18 2.22
C LEU A 63 -20.07 22.39 0.82
N SER A 64 -21.38 22.30 0.62
CA SER A 64 -22.01 22.52 -0.69
C SER A 64 -21.98 23.99 -1.13
N SER A 65 -22.05 24.93 -0.19
CA SER A 65 -22.18 26.38 -0.42
C SER A 65 -20.92 27.18 -0.10
N GLY A 66 -19.82 26.52 0.28
CA GLY A 66 -18.58 27.18 0.70
C GLY A 66 -17.85 27.94 -0.41
N SER A 67 -17.09 28.96 -0.01
CA SER A 67 -16.15 29.67 -0.88
C SER A 67 -14.80 28.92 -0.97
N VAL A 68 -14.00 29.21 -2.00
CA VAL A 68 -12.63 28.65 -2.10
C VAL A 68 -11.78 29.01 -0.87
N GLY A 69 -11.94 30.22 -0.33
CA GLY A 69 -11.25 30.65 0.88
C GLY A 69 -11.62 29.82 2.10
N LEU A 70 -12.92 29.52 2.26
CA LEU A 70 -13.39 28.65 3.35
C LEU A 70 -12.76 27.25 3.28
N TYR A 71 -12.76 26.61 2.10
CA TYR A 71 -12.18 25.27 1.95
C TYR A 71 -10.70 25.24 2.30
N ARG A 72 -9.93 26.25 1.88
CA ARG A 72 -8.51 26.38 2.23
C ARG A 72 -8.32 26.55 3.74
N SER A 73 -9.05 27.47 4.36
CA SER A 73 -8.97 27.68 5.80
C SER A 73 -9.32 26.43 6.61
N ILE A 74 -10.30 25.64 6.17
CA ILE A 74 -10.63 24.36 6.81
C ILE A 74 -9.44 23.40 6.68
N CYS A 75 -8.89 23.23 5.48
CA CYS A 75 -7.75 22.35 5.27
C CYS A 75 -6.50 22.77 6.06
N ASP A 76 -6.24 24.06 6.18
CA ASP A 76 -5.06 24.60 6.88
C ASP A 76 -5.14 24.39 8.41
N GLU A 77 -6.36 24.42 8.95
CA GLU A 77 -6.63 24.25 10.39
C GLU A 77 -6.81 22.79 10.81
N LEU A 78 -6.96 21.86 9.86
CA LEU A 78 -7.06 20.42 10.15
C LEU A 78 -5.80 19.92 10.86
N GLY A 79 -5.99 19.25 12.00
CA GLY A 79 -4.91 18.77 12.85
C GLY A 79 -4.21 19.86 13.68
N ARG A 80 -4.66 21.11 13.61
CA ARG A 80 -4.17 22.21 14.46
C ARG A 80 -5.24 22.68 15.43
N SER A 81 -6.30 23.26 14.86
CA SER A 81 -7.42 23.85 15.59
C SER A 81 -8.75 23.15 15.31
N LEU A 82 -8.78 22.23 14.34
CA LEU A 82 -9.90 21.43 13.92
C LEU A 82 -9.48 19.96 13.89
N GLU A 83 -10.10 19.12 14.71
CA GLU A 83 -9.79 17.70 14.80
C GLU A 83 -11.04 16.82 14.76
N ALA A 84 -10.91 15.66 14.10
CA ALA A 84 -11.94 14.62 14.17
C ALA A 84 -11.85 13.88 15.51
N VAL A 85 -12.97 13.82 16.23
CA VAL A 85 -13.11 13.15 17.54
C VAL A 85 -14.34 12.27 17.57
N THR A 86 -14.43 11.35 18.53
CA THR A 86 -15.68 10.63 18.78
C THR A 86 -16.69 11.54 19.49
N PRO A 87 -18.01 11.36 19.27
CA PRO A 87 -19.04 12.11 20.00
C PRO A 87 -18.89 12.00 21.53
N GLN A 88 -18.44 10.86 22.04
CA GLN A 88 -18.20 10.62 23.46
C GLN A 88 -17.05 11.49 24.01
N THR A 89 -15.93 11.55 23.28
CA THR A 89 -14.79 12.39 23.65
C THR A 89 -15.17 13.88 23.68
N LEU A 90 -15.99 14.33 22.72
CA LEU A 90 -16.46 15.71 22.67
C LEU A 90 -17.34 16.06 23.88
N GLN A 91 -18.23 15.16 24.29
CA GLN A 91 -19.09 15.36 25.47
C GLN A 91 -18.28 15.45 26.76
N VAL A 92 -17.28 14.58 26.95
CA VAL A 92 -16.39 14.63 28.13
C VAL A 92 -15.60 15.95 28.18
N ALA A 93 -15.15 16.46 27.03
CA ALA A 93 -14.46 17.75 26.95
C ALA A 93 -15.36 18.97 27.22
N GLN A 94 -16.66 18.85 26.93
CA GLN A 94 -17.66 19.88 27.23
C GLN A 94 -18.01 19.89 28.72
N LEU A 95 -18.31 18.72 29.30
CA LEU A 95 -18.54 18.55 30.73
C LEU A 95 -17.38 19.10 31.58
N LYS A 96 -16.13 18.80 31.21
CA LYS A 96 -14.95 19.36 31.90
C LYS A 96 -14.85 20.89 31.84
N ARG A 97 -15.41 21.55 30.82
CA ARG A 97 -15.42 23.01 30.70
C ARG A 97 -16.52 23.67 31.53
N ASP A 98 -17.67 23.01 31.62
CA ASP A 98 -18.83 23.51 32.37
C ASP A 98 -18.67 23.34 33.90
N HIS A 99 -17.64 22.60 34.35
CA HIS A 99 -17.30 22.39 35.76
C HIS A 99 -16.14 23.27 36.28
N LEU A 100 -15.80 24.37 35.60
CA LEU A 100 -15.00 25.42 36.23
C LEU A 100 -15.84 26.08 37.33
N PRO A 101 -15.45 26.02 38.63
CA PRO A 101 -16.19 26.70 39.67
C PRO A 101 -16.06 28.19 39.43
N ARG A 102 -17.17 28.82 39.03
CA ARG A 102 -17.39 30.23 39.34
C ARG A 102 -17.40 30.29 40.86
N GLU A 103 -16.39 30.95 41.45
CA GLU A 103 -16.37 31.25 42.87
C GLU A 103 -17.60 32.09 43.21
N GLU A 104 -18.68 31.42 43.61
CA GLU A 104 -19.71 31.99 44.42
C GLU A 104 -19.80 31.19 45.72
N SER A 105 -19.52 31.93 46.78
CA SER A 105 -19.61 31.58 48.18
C SER A 105 -20.84 30.74 48.53
N GLY A 106 -20.61 29.66 49.29
CA GLY A 106 -21.61 29.16 50.22
C GLY A 106 -21.98 27.68 50.10
N SER A 107 -21.70 26.96 51.19
CA SER A 107 -22.52 25.88 51.76
C SER A 107 -22.22 24.43 51.37
N ALA A 108 -21.71 23.72 52.38
CA ALA A 108 -22.04 22.36 52.81
C ALA A 108 -21.77 21.17 51.86
N ARG A 109 -20.66 20.50 52.19
CA ARG A 109 -20.36 19.06 52.12
C ARG A 109 -21.33 18.13 51.36
N THR A 110 -20.74 17.40 50.43
CA THR A 110 -20.84 15.93 50.35
C THR A 110 -19.51 15.38 49.84
N ASP A 111 -18.84 14.60 50.69
CA ASP A 111 -17.79 13.64 50.35
C ASP A 111 -18.42 12.59 49.39
N GLU A 112 -17.82 12.05 48.32
CA GLU A 112 -16.59 11.27 48.15
C GLU A 112 -16.40 11.02 46.64
N GLU A 113 -15.15 11.01 46.18
CA GLU A 113 -14.57 10.32 44.99
C GLU A 113 -13.67 11.23 44.14
N GLY A 114 -12.45 11.40 44.61
CA GLY A 114 -11.41 12.01 43.79
C GLY A 114 -10.15 12.38 44.54
N ASN A 115 -9.70 11.57 45.51
CA ASN A 115 -8.51 11.91 46.29
C ASN A 115 -7.45 10.82 46.23
N GLY A 116 -6.90 10.61 45.04
CA GLY A 116 -5.52 10.16 44.94
C GLY A 116 -4.62 11.36 45.25
N SER A 117 -3.93 11.35 46.41
CA SER A 117 -2.92 12.36 46.76
C SER A 117 -2.07 12.74 45.55
N PHE A 118 -1.71 14.03 45.38
CA PHE A 118 -0.84 14.47 44.29
C PHE A 118 0.42 13.59 44.14
N THR A 119 0.97 13.13 45.26
CA THR A 119 2.12 12.21 45.31
C THR A 119 1.80 10.82 44.73
N ALA A 120 0.57 10.33 44.86
CA ALA A 120 0.12 9.09 44.22
C ALA A 120 -0.01 9.28 42.70
N LYS A 121 -0.55 10.42 42.25
CA LYS A 121 -0.67 10.69 40.80
C LYS A 121 0.69 10.90 40.12
N ILE A 122 1.62 11.56 40.80
CA ILE A 122 3.01 11.72 40.32
C ILE A 122 3.65 10.34 40.12
N ARG A 123 3.56 9.45 41.11
CA ARG A 123 4.11 8.09 41.01
C ARG A 123 3.47 7.26 39.89
N GLU A 124 2.16 7.37 39.72
CA GLU A 124 1.44 6.70 38.63
C GLU A 124 1.93 7.19 37.26
N LEU A 125 2.09 8.51 37.09
CA LEU A 125 2.59 9.10 35.84
C LEU A 125 4.06 8.75 35.58
N GLU A 126 4.91 8.73 36.60
CA GLU A 126 6.29 8.27 36.49
C GLU A 126 6.35 6.80 36.08
N CYS A 127 5.51 5.94 36.66
CA CYS A 127 5.42 4.53 36.29
C CYS A 127 4.94 4.37 34.84
N ALA A 128 3.90 5.09 34.44
CA ALA A 128 3.38 5.09 33.07
C ALA A 128 4.44 5.58 32.06
N ASN A 129 5.15 6.66 32.37
CA ASN A 129 6.25 7.17 31.54
C ASN A 129 7.38 6.16 31.38
N ASN A 130 7.79 5.51 32.48
CA ASN A 130 8.82 4.47 32.42
C ASN A 130 8.36 3.27 31.59
N ASN A 131 7.08 2.88 31.71
CA ASN A 131 6.54 1.79 30.91
C ASN A 131 6.50 2.15 29.42
N MET A 132 6.01 3.35 29.07
CA MET A 132 6.01 3.84 27.69
C MET A 132 7.42 3.93 27.10
N LYS A 133 8.39 4.37 27.90
CA LYS A 133 9.80 4.42 27.49
C LYS A 133 10.33 3.02 27.17
N ASN A 134 10.05 2.03 28.03
CA ASN A 134 10.48 0.65 27.78
C ASN A 134 9.83 0.06 26.52
N GLU A 135 8.55 0.33 26.28
CA GLU A 135 7.87 -0.11 25.06
C GLU A 135 8.44 0.58 23.81
N LEU A 136 8.78 1.87 23.90
CA LEU A 136 9.44 2.60 22.82
C LEU A 136 10.82 2.00 22.52
N ASP A 137 11.60 1.68 23.55
CA ASP A 137 12.92 1.06 23.38
C ASP A 137 12.81 -0.33 22.74
N ARG A 138 11.85 -1.16 23.18
CA ARG A 138 11.58 -2.48 22.58
C ARG A 138 11.18 -2.40 21.12
N THR A 139 10.22 -1.52 20.81
CA THR A 139 9.74 -1.33 19.44
C THR A 139 10.83 -0.77 18.52
N SER A 140 11.67 0.12 19.05
CA SER A 140 12.84 0.65 18.34
C SER A 140 13.86 -0.45 18.00
N ILE A 141 14.21 -1.32 18.96
CA ILE A 141 15.11 -2.46 18.73
C ILE A 141 14.54 -3.39 17.66
N HIS A 142 13.26 -3.78 17.78
CA HIS A 142 12.62 -4.66 16.82
C HIS A 142 12.60 -4.05 15.40
N LEU A 143 12.32 -2.74 15.28
CA LEU A 143 12.36 -2.05 13.99
C LEU A 143 13.77 -2.07 13.39
N GLN A 144 14.80 -1.85 14.20
CA GLN A 144 16.18 -1.91 13.76
C GLN A 144 16.58 -3.31 13.26
N GLU A 145 16.14 -4.36 13.96
CA GLU A 145 16.33 -5.76 13.55
C GLU A 145 15.63 -6.05 12.22
N SER A 146 14.35 -5.71 12.10
CA SER A 146 13.58 -5.87 10.85
C SER A 146 14.20 -5.10 9.69
N LEU A 147 14.73 -3.90 9.91
CA LEU A 147 15.47 -3.15 8.89
C LEU A 147 16.77 -3.87 8.48
N GLY A 148 17.47 -4.49 9.43
CA GLY A 148 18.65 -5.31 9.15
C GLY A 148 18.32 -6.51 8.27
N GLU A 149 17.27 -7.26 8.63
CA GLU A 149 16.76 -8.39 7.84
C GLU A 149 16.35 -7.95 6.43
N ASN A 150 15.65 -6.82 6.33
CA ASN A 150 15.23 -6.27 5.06
C ASN A 150 16.41 -5.94 4.13
N ARG A 151 17.51 -5.40 4.67
CA ARG A 151 18.75 -5.18 3.89
C ARG A 151 19.35 -6.50 3.40
N THR A 152 19.40 -7.51 4.25
CA THR A 152 19.90 -8.85 3.89
C THR A 152 19.06 -9.48 2.77
N LEU A 153 17.73 -9.38 2.87
CA LEU A 153 16.81 -9.86 1.84
C LEU A 153 17.01 -9.13 0.51
N HIS A 154 17.19 -7.81 0.52
CA HIS A 154 17.49 -7.05 -0.70
C HIS A 154 18.80 -7.50 -1.36
N THR A 155 19.84 -7.75 -0.57
CA THR A 155 21.10 -8.31 -1.09
C THR A 155 20.89 -9.68 -1.72
N ARG A 156 20.09 -10.55 -1.09
CA ARG A 156 19.82 -11.89 -1.62
C ARG A 156 18.99 -11.85 -2.91
N ILE A 157 17.99 -10.97 -2.99
CA ILE A 157 17.20 -10.77 -4.20
C ILE A 157 18.09 -10.36 -5.37
N ARG A 158 18.98 -9.38 -5.15
CA ARG A 158 19.91 -8.93 -6.19
C ARG A 158 20.82 -10.07 -6.64
N GLN A 159 21.39 -10.83 -5.70
CA GLN A 159 22.23 -11.96 -6.03
C GLN A 159 21.49 -13.01 -6.89
N LEU A 160 20.25 -13.34 -6.53
CA LEU A 160 19.45 -14.29 -7.30
C LEU A 160 19.09 -13.76 -8.69
N GLN A 161 18.90 -12.46 -8.85
CA GLN A 161 18.70 -11.83 -10.16
C GLN A 161 19.96 -11.96 -11.03
N ASP A 162 21.13 -11.65 -10.46
CA ASP A 162 22.41 -11.78 -11.18
C ASP A 162 22.66 -13.25 -11.59
N GLU A 163 22.35 -14.22 -10.71
CA GLU A 163 22.45 -15.65 -11.02
C GLU A 163 21.46 -16.09 -12.11
N LEU A 164 20.24 -15.52 -12.11
CA LEU A 164 19.23 -15.80 -13.14
C LEU A 164 19.68 -15.27 -14.50
N ASP A 165 20.17 -14.03 -14.57
CA ASP A 165 20.65 -13.40 -15.80
C ASP A 165 21.87 -14.14 -16.38
N SER A 166 22.79 -14.56 -15.51
CA SER A 166 23.94 -15.38 -15.89
C SER A 166 23.51 -16.72 -16.47
N ASN A 167 22.57 -17.40 -15.81
CA ASN A 167 22.04 -18.68 -16.31
C ASN A 167 21.27 -18.53 -17.62
N LEU A 168 20.49 -17.47 -17.77
CA LEU A 168 19.77 -17.16 -19.01
C LEU A 168 20.75 -16.95 -20.17
N SER A 169 21.81 -16.17 -19.94
CA SER A 169 22.85 -15.93 -20.95
C SER A 169 23.58 -17.21 -21.37
N ARG A 170 23.79 -18.13 -20.42
CA ARG A 170 24.38 -19.44 -20.72
C ARG A 170 23.42 -20.34 -21.50
N ALA A 171 22.13 -20.29 -21.19
CA ALA A 171 21.11 -21.06 -21.91
C ALA A 171 21.01 -20.60 -23.38
N THR A 172 20.94 -19.30 -23.63
CA THR A 172 20.90 -18.76 -25.00
C THR A 172 22.15 -19.11 -25.78
N GLN A 173 23.34 -19.05 -25.15
CA GLN A 173 24.57 -19.49 -25.79
C GLN A 173 24.49 -20.95 -26.24
N LEU A 174 24.02 -21.85 -25.38
CA LEU A 174 23.89 -23.27 -25.71
C LEU A 174 22.84 -23.51 -26.82
N GLU A 175 21.75 -22.75 -26.83
CA GLU A 175 20.76 -22.78 -27.92
C GLU A 175 21.39 -22.38 -29.25
N ASP A 176 22.19 -21.31 -29.29
CA ASP A 176 22.91 -20.87 -30.48
C ASP A 176 23.92 -21.94 -30.96
N GLU A 177 24.61 -22.61 -30.02
CA GLU A 177 25.51 -23.72 -30.35
C GLU A 177 24.76 -24.90 -30.96
N LEU A 178 23.61 -25.27 -30.38
CA LEU A 178 22.77 -26.35 -30.88
C LEU A 178 22.27 -26.07 -32.29
N VAL A 179 21.78 -24.85 -32.55
CA VAL A 179 21.34 -24.42 -33.90
C VAL A 179 22.50 -24.51 -34.90
N ARG A 180 23.68 -24.03 -34.53
CA ARG A 180 24.88 -24.08 -35.38
C ARG A 180 25.28 -25.52 -35.71
N VAL A 181 25.35 -26.40 -34.72
CA VAL A 181 25.71 -27.82 -34.90
C VAL A 181 24.67 -28.54 -35.75
N SER A 182 23.39 -28.34 -35.46
CA SER A 182 22.28 -28.93 -36.23
C SER A 182 22.31 -28.50 -37.71
N GLY A 183 22.58 -27.22 -37.97
CA GLY A 183 22.79 -26.72 -39.32
C GLY A 183 23.99 -27.35 -40.03
N GLY A 184 25.10 -27.59 -39.32
CA GLY A 184 26.26 -28.31 -39.84
C GLY A 184 25.94 -29.76 -40.20
N ILE A 185 25.23 -30.48 -39.32
CA ILE A 185 24.78 -31.85 -39.56
C ILE A 185 23.87 -31.90 -40.79
N THR A 186 22.93 -30.97 -40.91
CA THR A 186 21.99 -30.90 -42.04
C THR A 186 22.73 -30.75 -43.37
N LYS A 187 23.74 -29.88 -43.43
CA LYS A 187 24.59 -29.72 -44.62
C LYS A 187 25.39 -30.97 -44.93
N ALA A 188 25.99 -31.61 -43.93
CA ALA A 188 26.72 -32.87 -44.12
C ALA A 188 25.81 -33.97 -44.66
N MET A 189 24.59 -34.08 -44.13
CA MET A 189 23.58 -35.02 -44.64
C MET A 189 23.22 -34.74 -46.10
N GLN A 190 23.06 -33.48 -46.51
CA GLN A 190 22.80 -33.12 -47.91
C GLN A 190 23.93 -33.59 -48.85
N VAL A 191 25.18 -33.35 -48.47
CA VAL A 191 26.34 -33.79 -49.26
C VAL A 191 26.39 -35.31 -49.41
N LEU A 192 26.09 -36.06 -48.33
CA LEU A 192 26.03 -37.52 -48.39
C LEU A 192 24.89 -38.01 -49.30
N GLN A 193 23.71 -37.39 -49.22
CA GLN A 193 22.59 -37.72 -50.10
C GLN A 193 22.89 -37.43 -51.58
N GLU A 194 23.59 -36.33 -51.87
CA GLU A 194 24.04 -36.00 -53.22
C GLU A 194 25.04 -37.03 -53.76
N TYR A 195 25.97 -37.50 -52.90
CA TYR A 195 26.92 -38.55 -53.27
C TYR A 195 26.23 -39.89 -53.54
N ASP A 196 25.33 -40.33 -52.66
CA ASP A 196 24.55 -41.57 -52.82
C ASP A 196 23.68 -41.53 -54.10
N ALA A 197 23.11 -40.37 -54.43
CA ALA A 197 22.36 -40.18 -55.67
C ALA A 197 23.27 -40.28 -56.92
N HIS A 198 24.55 -39.89 -56.80
CA HIS A 198 25.52 -39.97 -57.88
C HIS A 198 26.10 -41.39 -58.06
N GLU A 199 26.36 -42.13 -56.98
CA GLU A 199 26.75 -43.55 -57.04
C GLU A 199 25.59 -44.47 -57.45
N GLY A 200 24.38 -44.22 -56.97
CA GLY A 200 23.17 -44.94 -57.38
C GLY A 200 22.83 -44.76 -58.87
N GLY A 201 23.19 -43.61 -59.44
CA GLY A 201 23.09 -43.33 -60.88
C GLY A 201 24.07 -44.14 -61.76
N MET A 202 25.22 -44.56 -61.21
CA MET A 202 26.15 -45.46 -61.93
C MET A 202 25.82 -46.96 -61.75
N LEU A 203 25.05 -47.34 -60.73
CA LEU A 203 24.80 -48.75 -60.38
C LEU A 203 23.33 -49.21 -60.59
N HIS A 204 22.45 -48.40 -61.16
CA HIS A 204 21.11 -48.82 -61.56
C HIS A 204 20.97 -49.10 -63.06
N GLY A 205 21.87 -49.98 -63.52
CA GLY A 205 21.58 -51.01 -64.52
C GLY A 205 21.28 -52.35 -63.86
N GLY A 206 20.19 -52.44 -63.08
CA GLY A 206 19.53 -53.71 -62.74
C GLY A 206 19.78 -54.30 -61.34
N ARG A 207 18.77 -54.19 -60.47
CA ARG A 207 17.95 -55.33 -60.00
C ARG A 207 17.01 -54.86 -58.88
N GLN A 208 15.72 -55.15 -59.08
CA GLN A 208 14.73 -55.22 -58.01
C GLN A 208 15.22 -56.13 -56.88
N ARG A 209 15.06 -55.65 -55.65
CA ARG A 209 14.84 -56.54 -54.51
C ARG A 209 13.89 -55.86 -53.53
N GLU A 210 12.69 -56.41 -53.46
CA GLU A 210 11.72 -56.21 -52.41
C GLU A 210 12.33 -56.63 -51.07
N TYR A 211 12.11 -55.84 -50.00
CA TYR A 211 11.79 -56.40 -48.69
C TYR A 211 11.16 -55.34 -47.76
N CYS A 212 10.16 -55.79 -47.01
CA CYS A 212 9.37 -55.05 -46.03
C CYS A 212 10.15 -54.83 -44.73
N ASP A 213 9.91 -53.74 -44.00
CA ASP A 213 9.08 -53.79 -42.78
C ASP A 213 9.07 -52.47 -41.99
N SER A 214 7.90 -52.27 -41.37
CA SER A 214 7.40 -51.15 -40.58
C SER A 214 8.00 -51.10 -39.17
N ILE A 215 8.35 -49.91 -38.65
CA ILE A 215 8.18 -49.53 -37.23
C ILE A 215 7.90 -48.01 -37.09
N ASP A 216 6.62 -47.71 -36.83
CA ASP A 216 6.07 -46.87 -35.76
C ASP A 216 6.74 -45.55 -35.29
N SER A 217 5.97 -44.47 -35.42
CA SER A 217 5.58 -43.48 -34.39
C SER A 217 6.63 -42.83 -33.47
N MET A 218 6.77 -41.51 -33.55
CA MET A 218 6.25 -40.60 -32.51
C MET A 218 6.38 -39.13 -32.93
N VAL A 219 5.23 -38.47 -33.05
CA VAL A 219 5.08 -37.02 -33.16
C VAL A 219 5.30 -36.41 -31.77
N LEU A 220 6.33 -35.57 -31.62
CA LEU A 220 6.54 -34.78 -30.41
C LEU A 220 5.73 -33.48 -30.50
N ALA A 221 4.72 -33.36 -29.65
CA ALA A 221 3.90 -32.17 -29.46
C ALA A 221 4.63 -31.08 -28.65
N PRO A 222 4.26 -29.80 -28.76
CA PRO A 222 4.93 -28.71 -28.05
C PRO A 222 4.40 -28.55 -26.61
N ILE A 223 5.32 -28.45 -25.65
CA ILE A 223 5.02 -28.18 -24.24
C ILE A 223 4.73 -26.68 -24.07
N ARG A 224 3.52 -26.35 -23.61
CA ARG A 224 3.15 -25.02 -23.11
C ARG A 224 3.46 -24.96 -21.62
N HIS A 225 4.20 -23.93 -21.19
CA HIS A 225 4.26 -23.54 -19.78
C HIS A 225 3.42 -22.28 -19.58
N GLU A 226 2.25 -22.47 -18.97
CA GLU A 226 1.59 -21.43 -18.18
C GLU A 226 2.22 -21.45 -16.78
N VAL A 227 2.54 -20.28 -16.25
CA VAL A 227 2.79 -20.10 -14.81
C VAL A 227 1.98 -18.90 -14.37
N SER A 228 1.08 -19.17 -13.43
CA SER A 228 0.32 -18.20 -12.64
C SER A 228 1.01 -17.95 -11.31
#